data_AF-A0AAJ6MSR4-F1
#
_entry.id   AF-A0AAJ6MSR4-F1
#
_cell.length_a   1.000
_cell.length_b   1.000
_cell.length_c   1.000
_cell.angle_alpha   90.00
_cell.angle_beta   90.00
_cell.angle_gamma   90.00
#
_symmetry.space_group_name_H-M   'P 1'
#
loop_
_entity.id
_entity.type
_entity.pdbx_description
1 polymer ?
#
loop_
_entity_poly.entity_id
_entity_poly.type
_entity_poly.pdbx_seq_one_letter_code
_entity_poly.pdbx_strand_id
1 'polypeptide(L)'
;MAGAGGALFGAMATLREGHSPLGLDLAALNGQDTDIAIDMIVQALATEDGDSDRVRVAMNEALSECLEGYQEFDFASITDEMLVQMMLVYVTKCVFGQVVLDSNDAFAKAESPGQVEQAEKELYSLVESVTDKHMRPLLGGSLKALTSTQIEKIQMAAIREVWSEWEAYQE
;
A
#
# COMPACT_ATOMS: atom_id res chain seq x y z
N MET A 1 -8.61 -7.12 -3.97
CA MET A 1 -7.72 -6.09 -3.40
C MET A 1 -8.17 -4.66 -3.64
N ALA A 2 -8.77 -4.34 -4.79
CA ALA A 2 -9.05 -2.96 -5.21
C ALA A 2 -9.94 -2.11 -4.26
N GLY A 3 -10.92 -2.74 -3.60
CA GLY A 3 -11.88 -2.03 -2.74
C GLY A 3 -11.23 -1.43 -1.49
N ALA A 4 -10.31 -2.17 -0.86
CA ALA A 4 -9.73 -1.78 0.41
C ALA A 4 -8.62 -0.73 0.30
N GLY A 5 -7.89 -0.71 -0.83
CA GLY A 5 -6.97 0.38 -1.13
C GLY A 5 -7.72 1.71 -1.23
N GLY A 6 -8.88 1.72 -1.87
CA GLY A 6 -9.75 2.88 -1.86
C GLY A 6 -10.26 3.32 -0.48
N ALA A 7 -10.57 2.36 0.39
CA ALA A 7 -11.08 2.63 1.73
C ALA A 7 -10.02 3.32 2.60
N LEU A 8 -8.76 2.86 2.55
CA LEU A 8 -7.65 3.52 3.24
C LEU A 8 -7.48 4.96 2.79
N PHE A 9 -7.47 5.20 1.49
CA PHE A 9 -7.25 6.54 0.96
C PHE A 9 -8.41 7.48 1.30
N GLY A 10 -9.64 6.99 1.18
CA GLY A 10 -10.84 7.73 1.59
C GLY A 10 -10.80 8.06 3.09
N ALA A 11 -10.37 7.10 3.92
CA ALA A 11 -10.20 7.32 5.35
C ALA A 11 -9.13 8.38 5.62
N MET A 12 -7.91 8.22 5.11
CA MET A 12 -6.82 9.20 5.32
C MET A 12 -7.18 10.60 4.80
N ALA A 13 -7.86 10.70 3.67
CA ALA A 13 -8.34 11.98 3.15
C ALA A 13 -9.39 12.63 4.06
N THR A 14 -10.31 11.82 4.61
CA THR A 14 -11.34 12.26 5.57
C THR A 14 -10.71 12.68 6.89
N LEU A 15 -9.78 11.88 7.40
CA LEU A 15 -9.00 12.15 8.61
C LEU A 15 -8.30 13.51 8.49
N ARG A 16 -7.63 13.79 7.35
CA ARG A 16 -6.95 15.06 7.10
C ARG A 16 -7.89 16.28 7.17
N GLU A 17 -9.15 16.12 6.83
CA GLU A 17 -10.13 17.20 6.94
C GLU A 17 -10.61 17.43 8.39
N GLY A 18 -10.04 16.70 9.36
CA GLY A 18 -10.45 16.72 10.76
C GLY A 18 -11.73 15.92 10.99
N HIS A 19 -12.13 15.07 10.04
CA HIS A 19 -13.33 14.27 10.12
C HIS A 19 -12.99 12.81 10.40
N SER A 20 -13.80 12.17 11.22
CA SER A 20 -13.72 10.73 11.45
C SER A 20 -14.25 9.96 10.22
N PRO A 21 -13.47 9.05 9.62
CA PRO A 21 -13.98 8.08 8.67
C PRO A 21 -15.08 7.24 9.31
N LEU A 22 -16.00 6.72 8.50
CA LEU A 22 -16.98 5.75 8.95
C LEU A 22 -16.28 4.55 9.59
N GLY A 23 -16.53 4.33 10.88
CA GLY A 23 -15.95 3.22 11.66
C GLY A 23 -14.65 3.55 12.41
N LEU A 24 -14.10 4.77 12.29
CA LEU A 24 -12.89 5.20 13.01
C LEU A 24 -13.17 6.43 13.88
N ASP A 25 -12.98 6.28 15.20
CA ASP A 25 -13.00 7.42 16.12
C ASP A 25 -11.59 8.01 16.25
N LEU A 26 -11.39 9.18 15.65
CA LEU A 26 -10.14 9.93 15.69
C LEU A 26 -9.69 10.26 17.12
N ALA A 27 -10.64 10.56 18.00
CA ALA A 27 -10.35 10.89 19.39
C ALA A 27 -9.89 9.65 20.17
N ALA A 28 -10.32 8.45 19.75
CA ALA A 28 -9.91 7.20 20.37
C ALA A 28 -8.51 6.75 19.95
N LEU A 29 -8.02 7.20 18.77
CA LEU A 29 -6.68 6.87 18.25
C LEU A 29 -5.60 7.79 18.81
N ASN A 30 -5.90 9.08 19.01
CA ASN A 30 -4.90 10.03 19.50
C ASN A 30 -4.41 9.70 20.91
N GLY A 31 -3.08 9.64 21.08
CA GLY A 31 -2.42 9.30 22.34
C GLY A 31 -2.42 7.80 22.66
N GLN A 32 -2.91 6.94 21.76
CA GLN A 32 -2.69 5.51 21.86
C GLN A 32 -1.27 5.17 21.44
N ASP A 33 -0.80 4.00 21.87
CA ASP A 33 0.41 3.40 21.30
C ASP A 33 0.23 3.25 19.78
N THR A 34 1.26 3.60 19.03
CA THR A 34 1.25 3.56 17.56
C THR A 34 0.85 2.19 17.04
N ASP A 35 1.32 1.09 17.63
CA ASP A 35 1.00 -0.26 17.18
C ASP A 35 -0.50 -0.56 17.37
N ILE A 36 -1.07 -0.11 18.50
CA ILE A 36 -2.51 -0.26 18.78
C ILE A 36 -3.33 0.57 17.80
N ALA A 37 -2.91 1.81 17.52
CA ALA A 37 -3.60 2.67 16.57
C ALA A 37 -3.59 2.08 15.15
N ILE A 38 -2.46 1.51 14.72
CA ILE A 38 -2.33 0.82 13.43
C ILE A 38 -3.30 -0.36 13.35
N ASP A 39 -3.35 -1.21 14.37
CA ASP A 39 -4.27 -2.35 14.39
C ASP A 39 -5.74 -1.92 14.29
N MET A 40 -6.12 -0.85 15.01
CA MET A 40 -7.47 -0.29 14.95
C MET A 40 -7.80 0.27 13.56
N ILE A 41 -6.86 0.97 12.93
CA ILE A 41 -7.00 1.51 11.57
C ILE A 41 -7.17 0.36 10.57
N VAL A 42 -6.30 -0.65 10.63
CA VAL A 42 -6.35 -1.83 9.75
C VAL A 42 -7.66 -2.58 9.91
N GLN A 43 -8.13 -2.78 11.14
CA GLN A 43 -9.38 -3.49 11.43
C GLN A 43 -10.60 -2.74 10.90
N ALA A 44 -10.62 -1.41 11.00
CA ALA A 44 -11.75 -0.61 10.53
C ALA A 44 -11.82 -0.52 8.99
N LEU A 45 -10.68 -0.60 8.31
CA LEU A 45 -10.57 -0.36 6.87
C LEU A 45 -10.50 -1.63 6.03
N ALA A 46 -10.11 -2.76 6.63
CA ALA A 46 -10.13 -4.04 5.95
C ALA A 46 -11.55 -4.61 5.90
N THR A 47 -12.03 -4.85 4.67
CA THR A 47 -13.29 -5.57 4.41
C THR A 47 -13.14 -7.08 4.66
N GLU A 48 -14.24 -7.78 4.98
CA GLU A 48 -14.26 -9.25 5.20
C GLU A 48 -14.37 -10.05 3.88
N ASP A 49 -13.59 -9.69 2.86
CA ASP A 49 -13.54 -10.39 1.56
C ASP A 49 -12.27 -11.25 1.42
N GLY A 50 -12.20 -12.12 0.41
CA GLY A 50 -11.13 -13.13 0.29
C GLY A 50 -9.70 -12.57 0.14
N ASP A 51 -9.56 -11.27 -0.16
CA ASP A 51 -8.29 -10.54 -0.22
C ASP A 51 -7.97 -9.76 1.06
N SER A 52 -8.86 -9.83 2.06
CA SER A 52 -8.80 -9.18 3.37
C SER A 52 -7.42 -9.28 3.99
N ASP A 53 -6.88 -10.49 4.12
CA ASP A 53 -5.70 -10.74 4.92
C ASP A 53 -4.46 -10.11 4.28
N ARG A 54 -4.40 -10.14 2.96
CA ARG A 54 -3.30 -9.54 2.23
C ARG A 54 -3.33 -8.02 2.26
N VAL A 55 -4.52 -7.45 2.11
CA VAL A 55 -4.74 -6.00 2.29
C VAL A 55 -4.37 -5.58 3.71
N ARG A 56 -4.76 -6.35 4.72
CA ARG A 56 -4.45 -6.08 6.13
C ARG A 56 -2.95 -6.05 6.36
N VAL A 57 -2.22 -7.05 5.85
CA VAL A 57 -0.76 -7.11 5.93
C VAL A 57 -0.12 -5.91 5.24
N ALA A 58 -0.51 -5.62 3.99
CA ALA A 58 0.05 -4.49 3.25
C ALA A 58 -0.22 -3.13 3.93
N MET A 59 -1.38 -2.98 4.57
CA MET A 59 -1.76 -1.78 5.31
C MET A 59 -1.01 -1.65 6.63
N ASN A 60 -0.92 -2.74 7.40
CA ASN A 60 -0.16 -2.76 8.65
C ASN A 60 1.31 -2.42 8.37
N GLU A 61 1.95 -3.08 7.39
CA GLU A 61 3.34 -2.80 7.04
C GLU A 61 3.55 -1.35 6.57
N ALA A 62 2.66 -0.82 5.73
CA ALA A 62 2.78 0.56 5.24
C ALA A 62 2.65 1.60 6.37
N LEU A 63 1.72 1.38 7.30
CA LEU A 63 1.54 2.26 8.45
C LEU A 63 2.71 2.15 9.44
N SER A 64 3.16 0.93 9.74
CA SER A 64 4.30 0.68 10.64
C SER A 64 5.59 1.29 10.10
N GLU A 65 5.83 1.20 8.79
CA GLU A 65 7.01 1.80 8.15
C GLU A 65 6.97 3.34 8.21
N CYS A 66 5.80 3.94 7.97
CA CYS A 66 5.69 5.40 7.95
C CYS A 66 5.59 6.03 9.34
N LEU A 67 5.13 5.28 10.34
CA LEU A 67 5.02 5.71 11.74
C LEU A 67 6.18 5.17 12.60
N GLU A 68 7.21 4.59 11.98
CA GLU A 68 8.39 4.12 12.68
C GLU A 68 9.03 5.29 13.47
N GLY A 69 9.27 5.06 14.76
CA GLY A 69 9.85 6.06 15.67
C GLY A 69 8.84 6.94 16.40
N TYR A 70 7.54 6.85 16.09
CA TYR A 70 6.47 7.47 16.88
C TYR A 70 5.97 6.49 17.94
N GLN A 71 6.03 6.86 19.22
CA GLN A 71 5.51 6.01 20.31
C GLN A 71 4.01 6.17 20.52
N GLU A 72 3.52 7.41 20.43
CA GLU A 72 2.12 7.74 20.56
C GLU A 72 1.59 8.23 19.22
N PHE A 73 0.46 7.69 18.81
CA PHE A 73 -0.22 8.12 17.60
C PHE A 73 -0.78 9.53 17.81
N ASP A 74 -0.30 10.49 17.02
CA ASP A 74 -0.84 11.84 16.98
C ASP A 74 -1.21 12.20 15.55
N PHE A 75 -2.50 12.37 15.30
CA PHE A 75 -3.01 12.78 14.00
C PHE A 75 -2.44 14.12 13.54
N ALA A 76 -2.18 15.06 14.45
CA ALA A 76 -1.62 16.36 14.10
C ALA A 76 -0.17 16.24 13.57
N SER A 77 0.52 15.14 13.85
CA SER A 77 1.86 14.85 13.34
C SER A 77 1.87 14.29 11.91
N ILE A 78 0.72 13.83 11.39
CA ILE A 78 0.62 13.22 10.06
C ILE A 78 0.66 14.32 8.99
N THR A 79 1.80 14.42 8.30
CA THR A 79 2.00 15.38 7.22
C THR A 79 1.48 14.86 5.88
N ASP A 80 1.25 15.76 4.91
CA ASP A 80 0.89 15.36 3.55
C ASP A 80 2.00 14.47 2.92
N GLU A 81 3.27 14.70 3.25
CA GLU A 81 4.39 13.87 2.77
C GLU A 81 4.33 12.45 3.34
N MET A 82 4.03 12.30 4.63
CA MET A 82 3.81 10.99 5.26
C MET A 82 2.62 10.26 4.64
N LEU A 83 1.52 10.97 4.36
CA LEU A 83 0.38 10.38 3.65
C LEU A 83 0.75 9.89 2.25
N VAL A 84 1.48 10.71 1.50
CA VAL A 84 1.98 10.34 0.17
C VAL A 84 2.85 9.09 0.24
N GLN A 85 3.75 9.02 1.21
CA GLN A 85 4.62 7.87 1.43
C GLN A 85 3.83 6.62 1.81
N MET A 86 2.91 6.71 2.78
CA MET A 86 2.03 5.59 3.18
C MET A 86 1.26 5.04 1.98
N MET A 87 0.72 5.93 1.15
CA MET A 87 -0.02 5.55 -0.05
C MET A 87 0.88 4.84 -1.07
N LEU A 88 2.09 5.35 -1.29
CA LEU A 88 3.05 4.73 -2.21
C LEU A 88 3.43 3.33 -1.73
N VAL A 89 3.84 3.20 -0.46
CA VAL A 89 4.25 1.92 0.16
C VAL A 89 3.12 0.90 0.10
N TYR A 90 1.89 1.31 0.44
CA TYR A 90 0.72 0.44 0.37
C TYR A 90 0.45 -0.08 -1.05
N VAL A 91 0.45 0.80 -2.05
CA VAL A 91 0.20 0.42 -3.46
C VAL A 91 1.32 -0.48 -3.97
N THR A 92 2.59 -0.18 -3.64
CA THR A 92 3.75 -1.01 -3.99
C THR A 92 3.59 -2.43 -3.45
N LYS A 93 3.25 -2.59 -2.17
CA LYS A 93 3.03 -3.91 -1.54
C LYS A 93 1.84 -4.66 -2.16
N CYS A 94 0.78 -3.95 -2.53
CA CYS A 94 -0.35 -4.52 -3.25
C CYS A 94 0.06 -5.00 -4.65
N VAL A 95 0.76 -4.20 -5.44
CA VAL A 95 1.24 -4.61 -6.76
C VAL A 95 2.20 -5.79 -6.61
N PHE A 96 3.20 -5.67 -5.74
CA PHE A 96 4.24 -6.66 -5.54
C PHE A 96 3.66 -8.02 -5.22
N GLY A 97 2.83 -8.15 -4.20
CA GLY A 97 2.31 -9.47 -3.87
C GLY A 97 1.37 -10.05 -4.95
N GLN A 98 0.75 -9.24 -5.84
CA GLN A 98 -0.09 -9.78 -6.92
C GLN A 98 0.82 -10.36 -7.98
N VAL A 99 1.85 -9.62 -8.33
CA VAL A 99 2.90 -10.10 -9.22
C VAL A 99 3.53 -11.36 -8.62
N VAL A 100 3.85 -11.40 -7.32
CA VAL A 100 4.38 -12.61 -6.66
C VAL A 100 3.40 -13.79 -6.75
N LEU A 101 2.12 -13.60 -6.43
CA LEU A 101 1.10 -14.67 -6.55
C LEU A 101 0.97 -15.20 -7.98
N ASP A 102 0.96 -14.30 -8.96
CA ASP A 102 0.86 -14.62 -10.38
C ASP A 102 2.18 -15.22 -10.91
N SER A 103 3.31 -14.91 -10.27
CA SER A 103 4.67 -15.38 -10.61
C SER A 103 5.05 -16.70 -9.97
N ASN A 104 4.17 -17.37 -9.22
CA ASN A 104 4.48 -18.66 -8.60
C ASN A 104 4.93 -19.70 -9.66
N ASP A 105 4.50 -19.54 -10.93
CA ASP A 105 5.02 -20.27 -12.09
C ASP A 105 6.29 -19.65 -12.72
N ALA A 106 6.52 -18.34 -12.59
CA ALA A 106 7.65 -17.61 -13.18
C ALA A 106 8.97 -17.80 -12.39
N PHE A 107 8.92 -17.87 -11.06
CA PHE A 107 10.10 -18.16 -10.22
C PHE A 107 10.46 -19.66 -10.18
N ALA A 108 9.61 -20.53 -10.72
CA ALA A 108 9.85 -21.98 -10.76
C ALA A 108 11.12 -22.39 -11.53
N LYS A 109 11.70 -21.48 -12.33
CA LYS A 109 12.97 -21.69 -13.03
C LYS A 109 14.23 -21.44 -12.19
N ALA A 110 14.11 -20.83 -11.00
CA ALA A 110 15.26 -20.59 -10.14
C ALA A 110 15.75 -21.91 -9.51
N GLU A 111 17.00 -22.27 -9.75
CA GLU A 111 17.57 -23.57 -9.36
C GLU A 111 18.09 -23.59 -7.91
N SER A 112 18.12 -22.44 -7.22
CA SER A 112 18.59 -22.35 -5.85
C SER A 112 17.84 -21.29 -5.01
N PRO A 113 17.77 -21.46 -3.67
CA PRO A 113 17.13 -20.47 -2.79
C PRO A 113 17.70 -19.06 -2.90
N GLY A 114 19.02 -18.93 -3.13
CA GLY A 114 19.66 -17.63 -3.30
C GLY A 114 19.29 -16.92 -4.61
N GLN A 115 18.98 -17.67 -5.67
CA GLN A 115 18.48 -17.09 -6.93
C GLN A 115 17.04 -16.61 -6.79
N VAL A 116 16.20 -17.32 -6.00
CA VAL A 116 14.83 -16.88 -5.69
C VAL A 116 14.86 -15.57 -4.91
N GLU A 117 15.68 -15.49 -3.85
CA GLU A 117 15.79 -14.27 -3.03
C GLU A 117 16.27 -13.06 -3.85
N GLN A 118 17.25 -13.28 -4.73
CA GLN A 118 17.76 -12.22 -5.60
C GLN A 118 16.71 -11.76 -6.61
N ALA A 119 16.00 -12.69 -7.24
CA ALA A 119 14.95 -12.38 -8.20
C ALA A 119 13.76 -11.67 -7.54
N GLU A 120 13.42 -12.03 -6.30
CA GLU A 120 12.39 -11.37 -5.51
C GLU A 120 12.77 -9.91 -5.20
N LYS A 121 14.02 -9.65 -4.82
CA LYS A 121 14.54 -8.29 -4.58
C LYS A 121 14.54 -7.43 -5.84
N GLU A 122 14.96 -8.00 -6.97
CA GLU A 122 14.95 -7.33 -8.27
C GLU A 122 13.50 -7.01 -8.70
N LEU A 123 12.60 -7.97 -8.54
CA LEU A 123 11.18 -7.77 -8.81
C LEU A 123 10.58 -6.68 -7.92
N TYR A 124 10.88 -6.68 -6.62
CA TYR A 124 10.41 -5.66 -5.70
C TYR A 124 10.88 -4.26 -6.13
N SER A 125 12.15 -4.14 -6.52
CA SER A 125 12.73 -2.87 -6.98
C SER A 125 12.07 -2.37 -8.28
N LEU A 126 11.76 -3.29 -9.20
CA LEU A 126 11.00 -2.98 -10.42
C LEU A 126 9.58 -2.50 -10.07
N VAL A 127 8.90 -3.22 -9.18
CA VAL A 127 7.55 -2.87 -8.74
C VAL A 127 7.53 -1.48 -8.08
N GLU A 128 8.49 -1.16 -7.23
CA GLU A 128 8.62 0.15 -6.59
C GLU A 128 8.78 1.26 -7.65
N SER A 129 9.70 1.09 -8.60
CA SER A 129 9.95 2.04 -9.70
C SER A 129 8.71 2.28 -10.56
N VAL A 130 8.04 1.21 -11.00
CA VAL A 130 6.84 1.30 -11.83
C VAL A 130 5.67 1.90 -11.04
N THR A 131 5.51 1.51 -9.78
CA THR A 131 4.43 2.05 -8.94
C THR A 131 4.61 3.54 -8.69
N ASP A 132 5.83 3.98 -8.35
CA ASP A 132 6.16 5.40 -8.18
C ASP A 132 5.88 6.20 -9.46
N LYS A 133 6.28 5.68 -10.64
CA LYS A 133 5.96 6.28 -11.94
C LYS A 133 4.47 6.51 -12.15
N HIS A 134 3.62 5.55 -11.80
CA HIS A 134 2.16 5.67 -11.96
C HIS A 134 1.50 6.52 -10.89
N MET A 135 2.04 6.53 -9.67
CA MET A 135 1.50 7.28 -8.54
C MET A 135 1.86 8.77 -8.60
N ARG A 136 3.09 9.13 -9.01
CA ARG A 136 3.60 10.52 -9.07
C ARG A 136 2.62 11.53 -9.67
N PRO A 137 1.95 11.28 -10.81
CA PRO A 137 0.98 12.22 -11.39
C PRO A 137 -0.21 12.52 -10.49
N LEU A 138 -0.62 11.58 -9.64
CA LEU A 138 -1.72 11.77 -8.69
C LEU A 138 -1.27 12.42 -7.38
N LEU A 139 -0.02 12.17 -6.99
CA LEU A 139 0.60 12.74 -5.78
C LEU A 139 0.96 14.23 -5.97
N GLY A 140 1.27 14.66 -7.20
CA GLY A 140 1.48 16.07 -7.53
C GLY A 140 0.19 16.90 -7.67
N GLY A 141 -0.97 16.26 -7.59
CA GLY A 141 -2.29 16.90 -7.64
C GLY A 141 -2.92 17.08 -6.26
N SER A 142 -4.21 17.45 -6.21
CA SER A 142 -4.93 17.44 -4.94
C SER A 142 -5.26 16.00 -4.54
N LEU A 143 -4.65 15.53 -3.45
CA LEU A 143 -4.98 14.24 -2.82
C LEU A 143 -6.48 14.08 -2.51
N LYS A 144 -7.25 15.19 -2.48
CA LYS A 144 -8.72 15.19 -2.28
C LYS A 144 -9.51 14.58 -3.44
N ALA A 145 -8.92 14.51 -4.64
CA ALA A 145 -9.59 13.98 -5.82
C ALA A 145 -9.37 12.47 -6.02
N LEU A 146 -8.52 11.85 -5.19
CA LEU A 146 -8.17 10.43 -5.29
C LEU A 146 -9.35 9.56 -4.86
N THR A 147 -9.85 8.76 -5.79
CA THR A 147 -10.92 7.79 -5.56
C THR A 147 -10.38 6.37 -5.52
N SER A 148 -11.11 5.48 -4.84
CA SER A 148 -10.86 4.03 -4.85
C SER A 148 -10.63 3.49 -6.27
N THR A 149 -11.49 3.89 -7.21
CA THR A 149 -11.43 3.48 -8.60
C THR A 149 -10.17 3.97 -9.33
N GLN A 150 -9.62 5.13 -8.97
CA GLN A 150 -8.37 5.61 -9.56
C GLN A 150 -7.17 4.82 -9.04
N ILE A 151 -7.15 4.51 -7.74
CA ILE A 151 -6.10 3.69 -7.14
C ILE A 151 -6.11 2.27 -7.72
N GLU A 152 -7.29 1.68 -7.89
CA GLU A 152 -7.45 0.38 -8.57
C GLU A 152 -6.89 0.41 -10.00
N LYS A 153 -7.22 1.46 -10.77
CA LYS A 153 -6.72 1.60 -12.14
C LYS A 153 -5.20 1.69 -12.19
N ILE A 154 -4.59 2.40 -11.23
CA ILE A 154 -3.13 2.46 -11.12
C ILE A 154 -2.55 1.11 -10.75
N GLN A 155 -3.11 0.42 -9.75
CA GLN A 155 -2.64 -0.91 -9.37
C GLN A 155 -2.65 -1.85 -10.58
N MET A 156 -3.74 -1.87 -11.36
CA MET A 156 -3.81 -2.68 -12.58
C MET A 156 -2.84 -2.22 -13.67
N ALA A 157 -2.59 -0.92 -13.83
CA ALA A 157 -1.63 -0.40 -14.80
C ALA A 157 -0.19 -0.76 -14.42
N ALA A 158 0.16 -0.59 -13.15
CA ALA A 158 1.46 -0.95 -12.60
C ALA A 158 1.72 -2.46 -12.71
N ILE A 159 0.76 -3.32 -12.35
CA ILE A 159 0.89 -4.78 -12.52
C ILE A 159 1.20 -5.14 -13.98
N ARG A 160 0.44 -4.59 -14.94
CA ARG A 160 0.66 -4.88 -16.37
C ARG A 160 2.03 -4.42 -16.87
N GLU A 161 2.49 -3.25 -16.42
CA GLU A 161 3.78 -2.71 -16.81
C GLU A 161 4.94 -3.48 -16.17
N VAL A 162 4.83 -3.85 -14.89
CA VAL A 162 5.80 -4.74 -14.23
C VAL A 162 5.94 -6.05 -15.01
N TRP A 163 4.83 -6.67 -15.42
CA TRP A 163 4.88 -7.88 -16.24
C TRP A 163 5.58 -7.67 -17.58
N SER A 164 5.24 -6.58 -18.28
CA SER A 164 5.87 -6.26 -19.57
C SER A 164 7.37 -6.01 -19.44
N GLU A 165 7.82 -5.34 -18.38
CA GLU A 165 9.24 -5.11 -18.14
C GLU A 165 9.94 -6.39 -17.69
N TRP A 166 9.34 -7.14 -16.77
CA TRP A 166 9.90 -8.38 -16.24
C TRP A 166 10.09 -9.46 -17.33
N GLU A 167 9.10 -9.63 -18.21
CA GLU A 167 9.22 -10.55 -19.35
C GLU A 167 10.35 -10.13 -20.31
N ALA A 168 10.48 -8.83 -20.59
CA ALA A 168 11.56 -8.30 -21.44
C ALA A 168 12.95 -8.45 -20.81
N TYR A 169 13.05 -8.48 -19.47
CA TYR A 169 14.30 -8.76 -18.76
C TYR A 169 14.72 -10.24 -18.82
N GLN A 170 13.78 -11.16 -19.11
CA GLN A 170 14.02 -12.61 -19.17
C GLN A 170 14.25 -13.14 -20.60
N GLU A 171 14.09 -12.31 -21.64
CA GLU A 171 14.48 -12.60 -23.03
C GLU A 171 15.95 -12.25 -23.32
#